data_AF-A0A557QX94-F1
#
_entry.id   AF-A0A557QX94-F1
#
_cell.length_a   1.000
_cell.length_b   1.000
_cell.length_c   1.000
_cell.angle_alpha   90.00
_cell.angle_beta   90.00
_cell.angle_gamma   90.00
#
_symmetry.space_group_name_H-M   'P 1'
#
loop_
_entity.id
_entity.type
_entity.pdbx_description
1 polymer ?
#
loop_
_entity_poly.entity_id
_entity_poly.type
_entity_poly.pdbx_seq_one_letter_code
_entity_poly.pdbx_strand_id
1 'polypeptide(L)'
;MPLALDFAQQPFAEQQTFFRQKLNLPTESWRDIMHGAHDRAFVVAGAAKADLLGDLRQAVDDAISKGTGLGAFRKDFDKVVARHGWDHTGGRAWRSRVIYQTNMLSSYSAGRLVQLRDAARNGMVWMYRHSDSVLHPRPLHVSWNRITRPADDVWWQTHYPPNGWGCKCYVTAVSPERAGRMDARTDTPPDDGLDPTTGGPAGIDEGWAYMPGAGVADDVARMVADKARALAPRDAPLARAHVAEMTGGEPFERWLAEGRDGRWPVAVRGNEVVWLDAAQRGSVSADGWRAVQALLDAGSDRLRLATADGALTIANLAPEA
;
A
#
# COMPACT_ATOMS: atom_id res chain seq x y z
N MET A 1 27.07 -12.18 28.78
CA MET A 1 26.50 -13.28 27.97
C MET A 1 25.87 -12.68 26.74
N PRO A 2 26.32 -13.00 25.51
CA PRO A 2 25.67 -12.46 24.33
C PRO A 2 24.30 -13.14 24.23
N LEU A 3 23.23 -12.34 24.21
CA LEU A 3 21.92 -12.80 23.77
C LEU A 3 22.06 -13.22 22.32
N ALA A 4 22.18 -14.53 22.10
CA ALA A 4 21.88 -15.12 20.81
C ALA A 4 20.40 -14.83 20.54
N LEU A 5 20.14 -13.85 19.68
CA LEU A 5 18.83 -13.68 19.07
C LEU A 5 18.64 -14.85 18.12
N ASP A 6 18.04 -15.90 18.64
CA ASP A 6 17.46 -16.96 17.83
C ASP A 6 16.26 -16.37 17.08
N PHE A 7 16.50 -15.95 15.83
CA PHE A 7 15.47 -15.40 14.93
C PHE A 7 14.62 -16.50 14.27
N ALA A 8 14.64 -17.72 14.80
CA ALA A 8 13.67 -18.73 14.44
C ALA A 8 12.33 -18.44 15.15
N GLN A 9 11.34 -18.05 14.34
CA GLN A 9 9.90 -18.26 14.59
C GLN A 9 9.18 -17.21 15.45
N GLN A 10 8.88 -16.04 14.88
CA GLN A 10 7.48 -15.68 14.59
C GLN A 10 7.39 -14.64 13.46
N PRO A 11 6.46 -14.82 12.51
CA PRO A 11 6.17 -13.80 11.51
C PRO A 11 5.79 -12.46 12.14
N PHE A 12 6.31 -11.34 11.62
CA PHE A 12 5.89 -10.00 12.06
C PHE A 12 4.45 -9.74 11.56
N ALA A 13 3.48 -10.04 12.42
CA ALA A 13 2.07 -10.09 12.06
C ALA A 13 1.55 -8.76 11.52
N GLU A 14 1.96 -7.63 12.10
CA GLU A 14 1.53 -6.30 11.69
C GLU A 14 2.00 -5.96 10.28
N GLN A 15 3.21 -6.38 9.90
CA GLN A 15 3.69 -6.26 8.52
C GLN A 15 2.87 -7.10 7.56
N GLN A 16 2.54 -8.35 7.94
CA GLN A 16 1.73 -9.24 7.08
C GLN A 16 0.32 -8.72 6.89
N THR A 17 -0.34 -8.34 7.97
CA THR A 17 -1.68 -7.74 7.93
C THR A 17 -1.66 -6.51 7.02
N PHE A 18 -0.68 -5.62 7.19
CA PHE A 18 -0.54 -4.44 6.35
C PHE A 18 -0.25 -4.76 4.88
N PHE A 19 0.56 -5.78 4.59
CA PHE A 19 0.87 -6.15 3.21
C PHE A 19 -0.32 -6.83 2.52
N ARG A 20 -1.03 -7.72 3.23
CA ARG A 20 -2.13 -8.53 2.68
C ARG A 20 -3.41 -7.75 2.41
N GLN A 21 -3.62 -6.63 3.12
CA GLN A 21 -4.75 -5.72 2.83
C GLN A 21 -4.57 -4.91 1.54
N LYS A 22 -3.40 -4.95 0.90
CA LYS A 22 -3.15 -4.19 -0.34
C LYS A 22 -3.84 -4.85 -1.53
N LEU A 23 -4.45 -4.00 -2.37
CA LEU A 23 -5.06 -4.38 -3.65
C LEU A 23 -4.03 -4.28 -4.77
N ASN A 24 -3.99 -5.22 -5.71
CA ASN A 24 -3.15 -5.04 -6.90
C ASN A 24 -3.73 -3.94 -7.78
N LEU A 25 -2.95 -2.88 -8.00
CA LEU A 25 -3.28 -1.82 -8.95
C LEU A 25 -2.27 -1.88 -10.11
N PRO A 26 -2.72 -2.08 -11.35
CA PRO A 26 -1.83 -2.03 -12.51
C PRO A 26 -1.40 -0.60 -12.77
N THR A 27 -0.09 -0.35 -12.87
CA THR A 27 0.46 0.97 -13.19
C THR A 27 1.40 0.88 -14.38
N GLU A 28 1.45 1.93 -15.19
CA GLU A 28 2.45 2.07 -16.26
C GLU A 28 3.74 2.67 -15.69
N SER A 29 3.59 3.71 -14.88
CA SER A 29 4.68 4.39 -14.20
C SER A 29 4.58 4.23 -12.69
N TRP A 30 5.72 4.35 -12.01
CA TRP A 30 5.72 4.46 -10.56
C TRP A 30 4.97 5.72 -10.09
N ARG A 31 4.96 6.79 -10.90
CA ARG A 31 4.22 8.05 -10.63
C ARG A 31 2.70 7.93 -10.63
N ASP A 32 2.14 6.82 -11.12
CA ASP A 32 0.68 6.64 -11.18
C ASP A 32 0.04 6.57 -9.79
N ILE A 33 0.81 6.20 -8.76
CA ILE A 33 0.36 6.01 -7.38
C ILE A 33 1.46 6.52 -6.45
N MET A 34 1.20 7.57 -5.67
CA MET A 34 2.18 8.24 -4.81
C MET A 34 1.76 8.24 -3.34
N HIS A 35 2.73 8.48 -2.44
CA HIS A 35 2.48 8.74 -1.01
C HIS A 35 1.63 7.65 -0.33
N GLY A 36 0.66 8.06 0.52
CA GLY A 36 -0.19 7.18 1.31
C GLY A 36 -0.99 6.17 0.49
N ALA A 37 -1.14 6.39 -0.82
CA ALA A 37 -1.74 5.41 -1.71
C ALA A 37 -1.07 4.03 -1.68
N HIS A 38 0.25 4.02 -1.52
CA HIS A 38 1.03 2.80 -1.41
C HIS A 38 0.68 1.98 -0.17
N ASP A 39 -0.01 2.54 0.83
CA ASP A 39 -0.46 1.77 1.99
C ASP A 39 -1.49 0.70 1.62
N ARG A 40 -2.12 0.86 0.46
CA ARG A 40 -3.33 0.16 0.09
C ARG A 40 -3.29 -0.40 -1.33
N ALA A 41 -2.31 0.03 -2.11
CA ALA A 41 -2.02 -0.47 -3.44
C ALA A 41 -0.71 -1.27 -3.46
N PHE A 42 -0.76 -2.50 -3.94
CA PHE A 42 0.39 -3.21 -4.45
C PHE A 42 0.56 -2.85 -5.93
N VAL A 43 1.70 -2.26 -6.27
CA VAL A 43 1.99 -1.79 -7.63
C VAL A 43 3.35 -2.25 -8.07
N VAL A 44 3.45 -2.60 -9.35
CA VAL A 44 4.71 -2.84 -10.04
C VAL A 44 4.62 -2.20 -11.42
N ALA A 45 5.30 -1.07 -11.62
CA ALA A 45 5.19 -0.27 -12.84
C ALA A 45 5.50 -1.09 -14.13
N GLY A 46 4.59 -1.15 -15.09
CA GLY A 46 4.71 -1.95 -16.31
C GLY A 46 4.33 -3.43 -16.14
N ALA A 47 3.93 -3.87 -14.95
CA ALA A 47 3.24 -5.15 -14.76
C ALA A 47 1.73 -4.93 -14.86
N ALA A 48 1.21 -4.71 -16.06
CA ALA A 48 -0.19 -4.34 -16.25
C ALA A 48 -1.17 -5.52 -16.14
N LYS A 49 -0.71 -6.77 -16.28
CA LYS A 49 -1.59 -7.95 -16.20
C LYS A 49 -1.93 -8.31 -14.75
N ALA A 50 -3.21 -8.55 -14.46
CA ALA A 50 -3.69 -8.89 -13.12
C ALA A 50 -2.99 -10.14 -12.54
N ASP A 51 -2.91 -11.23 -13.30
CA ASP A 51 -2.26 -12.48 -12.83
C ASP A 51 -0.75 -12.30 -12.57
N LEU A 52 -0.08 -11.46 -13.35
CA LEU A 52 1.33 -11.13 -13.14
C LEU A 52 1.52 -10.37 -11.82
N LEU A 53 0.67 -9.36 -11.55
CA LEU A 53 0.72 -8.63 -10.28
C LEU A 53 0.39 -9.53 -9.10
N GLY A 54 -0.63 -10.38 -9.23
CA GLY A 54 -1.00 -11.37 -8.22
C GLY A 54 0.16 -12.29 -7.87
N ASP A 55 0.83 -12.85 -8.86
CA ASP A 55 1.99 -13.72 -8.66
C ASP A 55 3.20 -12.97 -8.06
N LEU A 56 3.45 -11.73 -8.47
CA LEU A 56 4.50 -10.89 -7.88
C LEU A 56 4.18 -10.53 -6.42
N ARG A 57 2.93 -10.20 -6.12
CA ARG A 57 2.47 -9.93 -4.75
C ARG A 57 2.61 -11.17 -3.89
N GLN A 58 2.23 -12.33 -4.40
CA GLN A 58 2.40 -13.61 -3.70
C GLN A 58 3.87 -13.91 -3.43
N ALA A 59 4.77 -13.67 -4.38
CA ALA A 59 6.21 -13.85 -4.17
C ALA A 59 6.76 -12.94 -3.05
N VAL A 60 6.23 -11.73 -2.91
CA VAL A 60 6.57 -10.84 -1.78
C VAL A 60 5.92 -11.32 -0.47
N ASP A 61 4.65 -11.73 -0.48
CA ASP A 61 3.97 -12.27 0.72
C ASP A 61 4.69 -13.52 1.25
N ASP A 62 5.13 -14.40 0.36
CA ASP A 62 5.96 -15.55 0.68
C ASP A 62 7.27 -15.14 1.34
N ALA A 63 7.91 -14.08 0.85
CA ALA A 63 9.15 -13.59 1.44
C ALA A 63 8.93 -12.98 2.83
N ILE A 64 7.84 -12.25 3.04
CA ILE A 64 7.45 -11.71 4.35
C ILE A 64 7.10 -12.84 5.31
N SER A 65 6.26 -13.78 4.87
CA SER A 65 5.71 -14.84 5.73
C SER A 65 6.72 -15.90 6.12
N LYS A 66 7.61 -16.27 5.20
CA LYS A 66 8.66 -17.27 5.43
C LYS A 66 9.97 -16.65 5.91
N GLY A 67 10.06 -15.31 5.99
CA GLY A 67 11.27 -14.60 6.39
C GLY A 67 12.45 -14.79 5.42
N THR A 68 12.19 -14.88 4.11
CA THR A 68 13.25 -15.16 3.12
C THR A 68 13.89 -13.89 2.57
N GLY A 69 15.18 -14.01 2.21
CA GLY A 69 15.97 -12.92 1.64
C GLY A 69 15.78 -12.70 0.14
N LEU A 70 16.36 -11.61 -0.37
CA LEU A 70 16.32 -11.22 -1.81
C LEU A 70 16.72 -12.36 -2.77
N GLY A 71 17.63 -13.25 -2.36
CA GLY A 71 18.05 -14.39 -3.19
C GLY A 71 16.94 -15.41 -3.44
N ALA A 72 16.09 -15.68 -2.44
CA ALA A 72 14.94 -16.57 -2.59
C ALA A 72 13.85 -15.91 -3.44
N PHE A 73 13.49 -14.66 -3.11
CA PHE A 73 12.55 -13.86 -3.90
C PHE A 73 12.94 -13.80 -5.38
N ARG A 74 14.24 -13.63 -5.68
CA ARG A 74 14.75 -13.60 -7.06
C ARG A 74 14.48 -14.87 -7.85
N LYS A 75 14.45 -16.03 -7.20
CA LYS A 75 14.11 -17.31 -7.86
C LYS A 75 12.62 -17.35 -8.20
N ASP A 76 11.77 -16.87 -7.32
CA ASP A 76 10.32 -16.83 -7.56
C ASP A 76 9.96 -15.77 -8.59
N PHE A 77 10.59 -14.59 -8.53
CA PHE A 77 10.53 -13.56 -9.56
C PHE A 77 10.81 -14.13 -10.97
N ASP A 78 11.88 -14.91 -11.13
CA ASP A 78 12.22 -15.51 -12.44
C ASP A 78 11.12 -16.45 -12.95
N LYS A 79 10.55 -17.27 -12.05
CA LYS A 79 9.44 -18.18 -12.41
C LYS A 79 8.23 -17.39 -12.88
N VAL A 80 7.89 -16.31 -12.16
CA VAL A 80 6.76 -15.44 -12.49
C VAL A 80 6.98 -14.74 -13.82
N VAL A 81 8.16 -14.16 -14.04
CA VAL A 81 8.52 -13.51 -15.32
C VAL A 81 8.42 -14.49 -16.49
N ALA A 82 8.98 -15.71 -16.34
CA ALA A 82 8.94 -16.73 -17.38
C ALA A 82 7.50 -17.22 -17.66
N ARG A 83 6.69 -17.43 -16.61
CA ARG A 83 5.30 -17.87 -16.73
C ARG A 83 4.44 -16.88 -17.53
N HIS A 84 4.61 -15.59 -17.27
CA HIS A 84 3.78 -14.54 -17.86
C HIS A 84 4.34 -13.95 -19.15
N GLY A 85 5.55 -14.37 -19.55
CA GLY A 85 6.28 -13.79 -20.68
C GLY A 85 6.49 -12.29 -20.50
N TRP A 86 6.75 -11.83 -19.27
CA TRP A 86 6.81 -10.40 -18.97
C TRP A 86 8.16 -9.79 -19.37
N ASP A 87 8.15 -8.95 -20.40
CA ASP A 87 9.30 -8.14 -20.77
C ASP A 87 9.33 -6.85 -19.93
N HIS A 88 10.14 -6.84 -18.88
CA HIS A 88 10.23 -5.72 -17.94
C HIS A 88 11.40 -4.79 -18.25
N THR A 89 11.26 -3.51 -17.93
CA THR A 89 12.35 -2.55 -18.06
C THR A 89 13.41 -2.71 -16.96
N GLY A 90 14.67 -2.43 -17.32
CA GLY A 90 15.83 -2.55 -16.43
C GLY A 90 16.31 -3.99 -16.24
N GLY A 91 17.58 -4.14 -15.85
CA GLY A 91 18.18 -5.46 -15.65
C GLY A 91 17.52 -6.24 -14.51
N ARG A 92 17.37 -7.56 -14.68
CA ARG A 92 16.82 -8.51 -13.70
C ARG A 92 17.25 -8.23 -12.25
N ALA A 93 18.55 -8.02 -12.04
CA ALA A 93 19.13 -7.83 -10.70
C ALA A 93 18.62 -6.56 -10.02
N TRP A 94 18.48 -5.47 -10.78
CA TRP A 94 17.95 -4.19 -10.30
C TRP A 94 16.44 -4.30 -10.10
N ARG A 95 15.70 -4.83 -11.09
CA ARG A 95 14.24 -4.89 -11.07
C ARG A 95 13.70 -5.68 -9.89
N SER A 96 14.19 -6.91 -9.72
CA SER A 96 13.84 -7.77 -8.58
C SER A 96 14.19 -7.12 -7.23
N ARG A 97 15.34 -6.43 -7.15
CA ARG A 97 15.77 -5.74 -5.91
C ARG A 97 14.85 -4.59 -5.56
N VAL A 98 14.46 -3.76 -6.52
CA VAL A 98 13.56 -2.63 -6.30
C VAL A 98 12.20 -3.12 -5.81
N ILE A 99 11.61 -4.10 -6.49
CA ILE A 99 10.30 -4.67 -6.09
C ILE A 99 10.36 -5.23 -4.67
N TYR A 100 11.36 -6.07 -4.40
CA TYR A 100 11.55 -6.68 -3.08
C TYR A 100 11.79 -5.62 -2.00
N GLN A 101 12.82 -4.79 -2.14
CA GLN A 101 13.23 -3.87 -1.07
C GLN A 101 12.15 -2.83 -0.77
N THR A 102 11.52 -2.28 -1.80
CA THR A 102 10.44 -1.29 -1.64
C THR A 102 9.28 -1.85 -0.84
N ASN A 103 8.78 -3.03 -1.22
CA ASN A 103 7.65 -3.66 -0.52
C ASN A 103 8.04 -4.14 0.87
N MET A 104 9.21 -4.75 1.05
CA MET A 104 9.66 -5.22 2.37
C MET A 104 9.84 -4.07 3.36
N LEU A 105 10.50 -2.98 2.96
CA LEU A 105 10.81 -1.87 3.87
C LEU A 105 9.56 -1.04 4.21
N SER A 106 8.72 -0.72 3.21
CA SER A 106 7.48 0.03 3.45
C SER A 106 6.49 -0.76 4.31
N SER A 107 6.28 -2.05 4.03
CA SER A 107 5.37 -2.89 4.83
C SER A 107 5.90 -3.14 6.25
N TYR A 108 7.21 -3.34 6.40
CA TYR A 108 7.83 -3.45 7.72
C TYR A 108 7.64 -2.14 8.51
N SER A 109 7.90 -0.99 7.88
CA SER A 109 7.74 0.31 8.54
C SER A 109 6.29 0.58 8.95
N ALA A 110 5.32 0.20 8.12
CA ALA A 110 3.91 0.30 8.45
C ALA A 110 3.48 -0.61 9.61
N GLY A 111 3.97 -1.85 9.66
CA GLY A 111 3.77 -2.71 10.82
C GLY A 111 4.40 -2.11 12.08
N ARG A 112 5.61 -1.54 11.97
CA ARG A 112 6.31 -0.87 13.08
C ARG A 112 5.57 0.35 13.59
N LEU A 113 4.87 1.07 12.71
CA LEU A 113 4.10 2.24 13.10
C LEU A 113 3.01 1.90 14.13
N VAL A 114 2.39 0.72 14.02
CA VAL A 114 1.41 0.23 15.01
C VAL A 114 2.07 0.13 16.39
N GLN A 115 3.19 -0.58 16.47
CA GLN A 115 3.93 -0.77 17.73
C GLN A 115 4.48 0.55 18.29
N LEU A 116 4.91 1.47 17.43
CA LEU A 116 5.41 2.79 17.82
C LEU A 116 4.30 3.68 18.38
N ARG A 117 3.10 3.64 17.81
CA ARG A 117 1.92 4.35 18.33
C ARG A 117 1.51 3.80 19.70
N ASP A 118 1.56 2.49 19.88
CA ASP A 118 1.26 1.84 21.16
C ASP A 118 2.28 2.24 22.24
N ALA A 119 3.57 2.25 21.90
CA ALA A 119 4.62 2.73 22.79
C ALA A 119 4.45 4.22 23.15
N ALA A 120 4.03 5.06 22.20
CA ALA A 120 3.79 6.48 22.43
C ALA A 120 2.66 6.73 23.42
N ARG A 121 1.59 5.92 23.39
CA ARG A 121 0.52 5.96 24.40
C ARG A 121 1.01 5.68 25.83
N ASN A 122 2.16 5.01 25.96
CA ASN A 122 2.83 4.75 27.23
C ASN A 122 3.95 5.78 27.56
N GLY A 123 3.90 6.96 26.95
CA GLY A 123 4.84 8.06 27.24
C GLY A 123 6.21 7.95 26.57
N MET A 124 6.39 7.03 25.61
CA MET A 124 7.61 6.98 24.81
C MET A 124 7.61 8.05 23.71
N VAL A 125 8.80 8.57 23.40
CA VAL A 125 9.03 9.48 22.27
C VAL A 125 9.66 8.73 21.11
N TRP A 126 9.50 9.25 19.90
CA TRP A 126 10.06 8.64 18.69
C TRP A 126 11.42 9.23 18.37
N MET A 127 12.36 8.38 17.97
CA MET A 127 13.71 8.77 17.57
C MET A 127 13.99 8.26 16.16
N TYR A 128 14.37 9.16 15.26
CA TYR A 128 14.82 8.83 13.91
C TYR A 128 16.19 8.17 13.99
N ARG A 129 16.38 7.08 13.26
CA ARG A 129 17.64 6.32 13.22
C ARG A 129 18.10 6.16 11.79
N HIS A 130 19.28 6.68 11.51
CA HIS A 130 20.03 6.33 10.30
C HIS A 130 20.60 4.92 10.44
N SER A 131 20.55 4.11 9.37
CA SER A 131 21.16 2.79 9.36
C SER A 131 22.56 2.86 8.76
N ASP A 132 23.56 2.47 9.56
CA ASP A 132 24.96 2.38 9.12
C ASP A 132 25.20 1.31 8.04
N SER A 133 24.18 0.49 7.73
CA SER A 133 24.22 -0.50 6.65
C SER A 133 23.99 0.08 5.24
N VAL A 134 23.79 1.40 5.13
CA VAL A 134 23.64 2.11 3.85
C VAL A 134 25.03 2.50 3.34
N LEU A 135 25.48 1.89 2.23
CA LEU A 135 26.82 2.14 1.65
C LEU A 135 27.01 3.58 1.16
N HIS A 136 25.94 4.19 0.65
CA HIS A 136 25.94 5.58 0.16
C HIS A 136 24.83 6.35 0.86
N PRO A 137 25.07 6.81 2.09
CA PRO A 137 24.04 7.46 2.88
C PRO A 137 23.71 8.85 2.30
N ARG A 138 22.43 9.21 2.27
CA ARG A 138 22.00 10.57 1.93
C ARG A 138 22.42 11.50 3.09
N PRO A 139 23.15 12.62 2.85
CA PRO A 139 23.65 13.46 3.94
C PRO A 139 22.58 13.96 4.90
N LEU A 140 21.41 14.34 4.39
CA LEU A 140 20.28 14.76 5.23
C LEU A 140 19.76 13.63 6.13
N HIS A 141 19.76 12.37 5.66
CA HIS A 141 19.33 11.25 6.51
C HIS A 141 20.32 11.00 7.65
N VAL A 142 21.60 11.30 7.43
CA VAL A 142 22.63 11.27 8.48
C VAL A 142 22.43 12.42 9.45
N SER A 143 22.15 13.62 8.96
CA SER A 143 21.89 14.79 9.81
C SER A 143 20.58 14.66 10.62
N TRP A 144 19.61 13.87 10.17
CA TRP A 144 18.39 13.58 10.93
C TRP A 144 18.57 12.49 12.01
N ASN A 145 19.71 11.80 12.04
CA ASN A 145 19.94 10.76 13.02
C ASN A 145 19.79 11.31 14.46
N ARG A 146 19.04 10.58 15.28
CA ARG A 146 18.72 10.89 16.68
C ARG A 146 17.81 12.11 16.89
N ILE A 147 17.26 12.73 15.83
CA ILE A 147 16.12 13.65 15.99
C ILE A 147 15.02 12.89 16.73
N THR A 148 14.64 13.43 17.89
CA THR A 148 13.75 12.79 18.84
C THR A 148 12.60 13.72 19.18
N ARG A 149 11.38 13.27 18.90
CA ARG A 149 10.17 14.10 18.91
C ARG A 149 9.00 13.32 19.50
N PRO A 150 7.98 14.00 20.05
CA PRO A 150 6.68 13.38 20.32
C PRO A 150 6.12 12.67 19.08
N ALA A 151 5.30 11.65 19.27
CA ALA A 151 4.76 10.84 18.17
C ALA A 151 3.77 11.59 17.27
N ASP A 152 3.15 12.65 17.78
CA ASP A 152 2.19 13.53 17.11
C ASP A 152 2.85 14.77 16.48
N ASP A 153 4.18 14.89 16.55
CA ASP A 153 4.93 15.96 15.91
C ASP A 153 4.76 15.91 14.38
N VAL A 154 4.43 17.06 13.79
CA VAL A 154 4.14 17.19 12.36
C VAL A 154 5.32 16.80 11.46
N TRP A 155 6.56 16.85 11.97
CA TRP A 155 7.74 16.42 11.24
C TRP A 155 7.64 14.97 10.75
N TRP A 156 7.01 14.09 11.55
CA TRP A 156 6.85 12.69 11.19
C TRP A 156 5.99 12.47 9.95
N GLN A 157 5.02 13.37 9.66
CA GLN A 157 4.10 13.21 8.55
C GLN A 157 4.81 12.99 7.21
N THR A 158 5.98 13.60 7.05
CA THR A 158 6.82 13.45 5.85
C THR A 158 8.11 12.69 6.12
N HIS A 159 8.69 12.79 7.33
CA HIS A 159 10.01 12.24 7.63
C HIS A 159 10.01 10.83 8.23
N TYR A 160 8.85 10.21 8.50
CA TYR A 160 8.80 8.82 8.93
C TYR A 160 9.32 7.87 7.81
N PRO A 161 10.40 7.10 8.02
CA PRO A 161 11.03 6.30 6.97
C PRO A 161 10.16 5.13 6.47
N PRO A 162 10.51 4.52 5.32
CA PRO A 162 11.56 4.93 4.37
C PRO A 162 11.27 6.27 3.68
N ASN A 163 12.28 7.14 3.58
CA ASN A 163 12.16 8.44 2.90
C ASN A 163 12.64 8.41 1.43
N GLY A 164 12.66 7.23 0.81
CA GLY A 164 13.16 7.08 -0.55
C GLY A 164 13.56 5.66 -0.93
N TRP A 165 13.89 5.50 -2.20
CA TRP A 165 14.31 4.22 -2.76
C TRP A 165 15.54 3.70 -2.04
N GLY A 166 15.45 2.48 -1.50
CA GLY A 166 16.53 1.83 -0.77
C GLY A 166 16.91 2.50 0.56
N CYS A 167 16.12 3.45 1.07
CA CYS A 167 16.31 4.03 2.40
C CYS A 167 16.12 2.94 3.47
N LYS A 168 17.11 2.77 4.35
CA LYS A 168 17.08 1.81 5.46
C LYS A 168 16.96 2.48 6.82
N CYS A 169 16.69 3.78 6.85
CA CYS A 169 16.41 4.49 8.10
C CYS A 169 15.13 3.93 8.74
N TYR A 170 15.00 4.11 10.05
CA TYR A 170 13.87 3.60 10.82
C TYR A 170 13.60 4.48 12.03
N VAL A 171 12.48 4.25 12.72
CA VAL A 171 12.13 4.94 13.97
C VAL A 171 12.11 3.95 15.13
N THR A 172 12.63 4.39 16.27
CA THR A 172 12.53 3.65 17.54
C THR A 172 11.76 4.48 18.55
N ALA A 173 10.88 3.83 19.32
CA ALA A 173 10.32 4.42 20.53
C ALA A 173 11.33 4.29 21.67
N VAL A 174 11.57 5.37 22.39
CA VAL A 174 12.48 5.43 23.54
C VAL A 174 11.78 6.17 24.68
N SER A 175 12.06 5.76 25.93
CA SER A 175 11.65 6.56 27.07
C SER A 175 12.44 7.88 27.10
N PRO A 176 11.92 8.96 27.70
CA PRO A 176 12.66 10.22 27.84
C PRO A 176 14.05 10.05 28.48
N GLU A 177 14.18 9.18 29.48
CA GLU A 177 15.46 8.91 30.14
C GLU A 177 16.43 8.20 29.20
N ARG A 178 15.93 7.22 28.43
CA ARG A 178 16.73 6.50 27.44
C ARG A 178 17.16 7.42 26.29
N ALA A 179 16.28 8.33 25.86
CA ALA A 179 16.58 9.33 24.85
C ALA A 179 17.81 10.17 25.27
N GLY A 180 17.82 10.66 26.51
CA GLY A 180 18.97 11.41 27.05
C GLY A 180 20.30 10.63 27.02
N ARG A 181 20.27 9.32 27.24
CA ARG A 181 21.46 8.44 27.17
C ARG A 181 21.91 8.12 25.74
N MET A 182 21.08 8.42 24.75
CA MET A 182 21.34 8.12 23.34
C MET A 182 21.70 9.38 22.55
N ASP A 183 22.11 10.45 23.24
CA ASP A 183 22.34 11.79 22.69
C ASP A 183 21.17 12.24 21.80
N ALA A 184 19.95 12.10 22.32
CA ALA A 184 18.74 12.53 21.63
C ALA A 184 18.82 14.03 21.31
N ARG A 185 18.45 14.36 20.07
CA ARG A 185 18.31 15.73 19.60
C ARG A 185 16.84 16.13 19.65
N THR A 186 16.49 16.92 20.66
CA THR A 186 15.12 17.35 20.96
C THR A 186 14.88 18.83 20.63
N ASP A 187 15.87 19.52 20.06
CA ASP A 187 15.76 20.84 19.43
C ASP A 187 14.85 20.80 18.18
N THR A 188 14.27 21.94 17.80
CA THR A 188 13.47 22.04 16.56
C THR A 188 14.27 21.46 15.38
N PRO A 189 13.72 20.52 14.60
CA PRO A 189 14.41 19.99 13.43
C PRO A 189 14.85 21.11 12.48
N PRO A 190 15.97 20.92 11.75
CA PRO A 190 16.37 21.86 10.71
C PRO A 190 15.24 22.05 9.69
N ASP A 191 15.04 23.29 9.23
CA ASP A 191 14.29 23.55 8.01
C ASP A 191 15.24 23.31 6.82
N ASP A 192 15.15 22.11 6.25
CA ASP A 192 15.97 21.70 5.11
C ASP A 192 15.46 22.27 3.77
N GLY A 193 14.32 22.97 3.78
CA GLY A 193 13.69 23.54 2.59
C GLY A 193 13.03 22.51 1.67
N LEU A 194 12.78 22.92 0.43
CA LEU A 194 12.16 22.09 -0.61
C LEU A 194 13.20 21.64 -1.63
N ASP A 195 13.04 20.43 -2.14
CA ASP A 195 13.78 19.94 -3.30
C ASP A 195 13.32 20.71 -4.56
N PRO A 196 14.24 21.35 -5.31
CA PRO A 196 13.89 22.22 -6.43
C PRO A 196 13.31 21.47 -7.64
N THR A 197 13.51 20.15 -7.72
CA THR A 197 13.05 19.33 -8.84
C THR A 197 11.64 18.81 -8.59
N THR A 198 11.38 18.36 -7.36
CA THR A 198 10.14 17.66 -6.99
C THR A 198 9.14 18.58 -6.28
N GLY A 199 9.61 19.70 -5.71
CA GLY A 199 8.83 20.58 -4.83
C GLY A 199 8.49 19.96 -3.47
N GLY A 200 8.91 18.73 -3.18
CA GLY A 200 8.73 18.06 -1.89
C GLY A 200 9.81 18.45 -0.86
N PRO A 201 9.71 17.96 0.38
CA PRO A 201 10.73 18.23 1.41
C PRO A 201 12.12 17.76 0.96
N ALA A 202 13.13 18.60 1.17
CA ALA A 202 14.51 18.27 0.79
C ALA A 202 14.99 16.98 1.46
N GLY A 203 15.71 16.15 0.69
CA GLY A 203 16.22 14.87 1.20
C GLY A 203 15.21 13.73 1.21
N ILE A 204 13.96 13.95 0.79
CA ILE A 204 12.94 12.91 0.62
C ILE A 204 12.71 12.71 -0.87
N ASP A 205 12.82 11.47 -1.34
CA ASP A 205 12.59 11.17 -2.76
C ASP A 205 11.11 11.45 -3.12
N GLU A 206 10.84 11.87 -4.37
CA GLU A 206 9.47 12.14 -4.88
C GLU A 206 8.51 10.96 -4.58
N GLY A 207 7.33 11.25 -4.04
CA GLY A 207 6.33 10.26 -3.67
C GLY A 207 6.55 9.56 -2.31
N TRP A 208 7.67 9.81 -1.61
CA TRP A 208 7.99 9.19 -0.32
C TRP A 208 7.72 10.07 0.91
N ALA A 209 7.24 11.30 0.71
CA ALA A 209 6.86 12.20 1.80
C ALA A 209 5.50 11.79 2.39
N TYR A 210 5.48 10.68 3.12
CA TYR A 210 4.33 10.17 3.86
C TYR A 210 4.81 9.17 4.92
N MET A 211 3.95 8.81 5.86
CA MET A 211 4.23 7.75 6.82
C MET A 211 3.60 6.42 6.36
N PRO A 212 4.38 5.39 5.99
CA PRO A 212 3.78 4.10 5.69
C PRO A 212 2.95 3.56 6.86
N GLY A 213 1.72 3.16 6.58
CA GLY A 213 0.74 2.71 7.58
C GLY A 213 -0.07 3.81 8.24
N ALA A 214 0.13 5.08 7.90
CA ALA A 214 -0.70 6.16 8.41
C ALA A 214 -1.98 6.39 7.59
N GLY A 215 -2.04 5.90 6.34
CA GLY A 215 -3.18 6.11 5.45
C GLY A 215 -4.50 5.59 6.03
N VAL A 216 -5.49 6.46 6.11
CA VAL A 216 -6.89 6.10 6.41
C VAL A 216 -7.51 5.36 5.22
N ALA A 217 -8.50 4.51 5.48
CA ALA A 217 -9.13 3.65 4.48
C ALA A 217 -9.78 4.40 3.30
N ASP A 218 -10.02 5.70 3.45
CA ASP A 218 -10.84 6.49 2.52
C ASP A 218 -10.09 6.89 1.24
N ASP A 219 -8.76 6.91 1.27
CA ASP A 219 -7.96 7.25 0.08
C ASP A 219 -7.96 6.13 -0.97
N VAL A 220 -8.21 4.88 -0.55
CA VAL A 220 -8.19 3.71 -1.43
C VAL A 220 -9.39 3.68 -2.34
N ALA A 221 -10.60 3.81 -1.78
CA ALA A 221 -11.81 3.71 -2.57
C ALA A 221 -11.80 4.76 -3.69
N ARG A 222 -11.34 5.99 -3.40
CA ARG A 222 -11.18 7.07 -4.38
C ARG A 222 -10.10 6.78 -5.42
N MET A 223 -8.89 6.43 -5.01
CA MET A 223 -7.78 6.21 -5.96
C MET A 223 -8.01 5.01 -6.86
N VAL A 224 -8.58 3.96 -6.28
CA VAL A 224 -8.90 2.75 -7.02
C VAL A 224 -10.12 2.98 -7.92
N ALA A 225 -11.08 3.81 -7.47
CA ALA A 225 -12.15 4.30 -8.32
C ALA A 225 -11.63 5.05 -9.55
N ASP A 226 -10.75 6.03 -9.34
CA ASP A 226 -10.15 6.83 -10.42
C ASP A 226 -9.38 5.95 -11.40
N LYS A 227 -8.69 4.91 -10.89
CA LYS A 227 -7.95 3.98 -11.74
C LYS A 227 -8.87 3.10 -12.58
N ALA A 228 -9.92 2.52 -11.99
CA ALA A 228 -10.92 1.77 -12.75
C ALA A 228 -11.56 2.64 -13.86
N ARG A 229 -11.87 3.92 -13.55
CA ARG A 229 -12.38 4.90 -14.53
C ARG A 229 -11.40 5.14 -15.68
N ALA A 230 -10.11 5.31 -15.36
CA ALA A 230 -9.08 5.54 -16.37
C ALA A 230 -8.81 4.30 -17.24
N LEU A 231 -8.94 3.10 -16.68
CA LEU A 231 -8.70 1.83 -17.38
C LEU A 231 -9.86 1.42 -18.28
N ALA A 232 -11.11 1.63 -17.86
CA ALA A 232 -12.27 1.06 -18.55
C ALA A 232 -12.37 1.44 -20.05
N PRO A 233 -12.04 2.68 -20.49
CA PRO A 233 -12.01 3.02 -21.91
C PRO A 233 -10.82 2.47 -22.69
N ARG A 234 -9.73 2.09 -22.01
CA ARG A 234 -8.45 1.70 -22.62
C ARG A 234 -8.26 0.19 -22.67
N ASP A 235 -8.72 -0.51 -21.64
CA ASP A 235 -8.59 -1.96 -21.47
C ASP A 235 -9.71 -2.47 -20.53
N ALA A 236 -10.89 -2.69 -21.10
CA ALA A 236 -12.05 -3.16 -20.35
C ALA A 236 -11.81 -4.51 -19.63
N PRO A 237 -11.14 -5.52 -20.24
CA PRO A 237 -10.76 -6.74 -19.52
C PRO A 237 -9.89 -6.47 -18.28
N LEU A 238 -8.89 -5.60 -18.38
CA LEU A 238 -8.06 -5.25 -17.23
C LEU A 238 -8.86 -4.48 -16.17
N ALA A 239 -9.72 -3.56 -16.58
CA ALA A 239 -10.61 -2.85 -15.68
C ALA A 239 -11.55 -3.81 -14.94
N ARG A 240 -12.08 -4.85 -15.61
CA ARG A 240 -12.92 -5.89 -14.98
C ARG A 240 -12.15 -6.71 -13.96
N ALA A 241 -10.96 -7.19 -14.31
CA ALA A 241 -10.11 -7.94 -13.39
C ALA A 241 -9.76 -7.09 -12.16
N HIS A 242 -9.49 -5.81 -12.39
CA HIS A 242 -9.20 -4.85 -11.34
C HIS A 242 -10.40 -4.63 -10.40
N VAL A 243 -11.59 -4.38 -10.94
CA VAL A 243 -12.82 -4.23 -10.15
C VAL A 243 -13.15 -5.51 -9.38
N ALA A 244 -13.01 -6.69 -9.99
CA ALA A 244 -13.25 -7.97 -9.33
C ALA A 244 -12.32 -8.18 -8.12
N GLU A 245 -11.03 -7.83 -8.25
CA GLU A 245 -10.09 -7.92 -7.13
C GLU A 245 -10.49 -6.99 -5.97
N MET A 246 -10.99 -5.79 -6.27
CA MET A 246 -11.48 -4.87 -5.24
C MET A 246 -12.69 -5.41 -4.50
N THR A 247 -13.71 -5.88 -5.23
CA THR A 247 -14.97 -6.40 -4.66
C THR A 247 -14.73 -7.73 -3.92
N GLY A 248 -13.62 -8.43 -4.20
CA GLY A 248 -13.23 -9.65 -3.53
C GLY A 248 -12.53 -9.47 -2.18
N GLY A 249 -12.02 -8.27 -1.86
CA GLY A 249 -11.14 -8.06 -0.71
C GLY A 249 -11.84 -7.67 0.60
N GLU A 250 -11.14 -7.88 1.73
CA GLU A 250 -11.54 -7.43 3.08
C GLU A 250 -11.86 -5.92 3.16
N PRO A 251 -11.17 -5.01 2.43
CA PRO A 251 -11.57 -3.60 2.39
C PRO A 251 -12.99 -3.35 1.88
N PHE A 252 -13.50 -4.14 0.93
CA PHE A 252 -14.86 -4.00 0.42
C PHE A 252 -15.88 -4.46 1.46
N GLU A 253 -15.63 -5.58 2.13
CA GLU A 253 -16.47 -6.07 3.23
C GLU A 253 -16.55 -5.04 4.36
N ARG A 254 -15.41 -4.43 4.70
CA ARG A 254 -15.34 -3.35 5.69
C ARG A 254 -16.11 -2.12 5.25
N TRP A 255 -16.00 -1.70 3.99
CA TRP A 255 -16.75 -0.57 3.44
C TRP A 255 -18.27 -0.80 3.49
N LEU A 256 -18.73 -2.01 3.15
CA LEU A 256 -20.14 -2.41 3.27
C LEU A 256 -20.63 -2.32 4.73
N ALA A 257 -19.84 -2.82 5.67
CA ALA A 257 -20.20 -2.88 7.10
C ALA A 257 -20.17 -1.50 7.79
N GLU A 258 -19.08 -0.76 7.62
CA GLU A 258 -18.78 0.45 8.40
C GLU A 258 -19.42 1.73 7.83
N GLY A 259 -19.79 1.75 6.55
CA GLY A 259 -20.69 2.78 6.02
C GLY A 259 -20.15 4.18 5.96
N ARG A 260 -19.03 4.34 5.25
CA ARG A 260 -18.52 5.66 4.92
C ARG A 260 -19.19 6.17 3.64
N ASP A 261 -19.38 7.48 3.55
CA ASP A 261 -19.87 8.13 2.33
C ASP A 261 -18.94 7.83 1.14
N GLY A 262 -19.51 7.75 -0.06
CA GLY A 262 -18.75 7.51 -1.29
C GLY A 262 -19.31 6.37 -2.14
N ARG A 263 -18.53 5.96 -3.15
CA ARG A 263 -18.92 4.91 -4.10
C ARG A 263 -17.82 3.87 -4.26
N TRP A 264 -18.21 2.64 -4.57
CA TRP A 264 -17.32 1.52 -4.82
C TRP A 264 -17.57 0.94 -6.22
N PRO A 265 -16.54 0.66 -7.04
CA PRO A 265 -16.76 0.05 -8.34
C PRO A 265 -17.09 -1.44 -8.17
N VAL A 266 -18.17 -1.90 -8.82
CA VAL A 266 -18.67 -3.29 -8.68
C VAL A 266 -18.72 -4.05 -10.00
N ALA A 267 -18.64 -3.35 -11.12
CA ALA A 267 -18.45 -3.97 -12.44
C ALA A 267 -17.93 -2.97 -13.48
N VAL A 268 -17.69 -3.46 -14.69
CA VAL A 268 -17.42 -2.67 -15.90
C VAL A 268 -18.40 -3.09 -16.99
N ARG A 269 -19.18 -2.13 -17.51
CA ARG A 269 -20.13 -2.30 -18.61
C ARG A 269 -19.61 -1.56 -19.83
N GLY A 270 -19.29 -2.29 -20.89
CA GLY A 270 -18.59 -1.72 -22.04
C GLY A 270 -17.28 -1.07 -21.60
N ASN A 271 -17.21 0.25 -21.73
CA ASN A 271 -16.05 1.08 -21.38
C ASN A 271 -16.26 1.92 -20.11
N GLU A 272 -17.33 1.65 -19.37
CA GLU A 272 -17.74 2.42 -18.18
C GLU A 272 -17.71 1.56 -16.94
N VAL A 273 -17.31 2.17 -15.82
CA VAL A 273 -17.37 1.52 -14.50
C VAL A 273 -18.76 1.67 -13.91
N VAL A 274 -19.29 0.58 -13.37
CA VAL A 274 -20.56 0.54 -12.63
C VAL A 274 -20.28 0.72 -11.15
N TRP A 275 -20.98 1.66 -10.52
CA TRP A 275 -20.75 2.08 -9.14
C TRP A 275 -21.85 1.61 -8.20
N LEU A 276 -21.44 1.19 -7.01
CA LEU A 276 -22.27 1.02 -5.84
C LEU A 276 -22.14 2.25 -4.95
N ASP A 277 -23.25 2.95 -4.70
CA ASP A 277 -23.29 4.06 -3.75
C ASP A 277 -23.44 3.57 -2.31
N ALA A 278 -22.85 4.28 -1.34
CA ALA A 278 -22.98 3.97 0.09
C ALA A 278 -24.45 3.89 0.55
N ALA A 279 -25.35 4.68 -0.05
CA ALA A 279 -26.80 4.61 0.23
C ALA A 279 -27.44 3.27 -0.18
N GLN A 280 -26.80 2.52 -1.08
CA GLN A 280 -27.28 1.27 -1.65
C GLN A 280 -26.65 0.03 -1.00
N ARG A 281 -25.69 0.16 -0.06
CA ARG A 281 -24.94 -0.99 0.51
C ARG A 281 -25.80 -2.07 1.19
N GLY A 282 -26.93 -1.69 1.78
CA GLY A 282 -27.82 -2.61 2.50
C GLY A 282 -28.77 -3.43 1.62
N SER A 283 -28.77 -3.18 0.31
CA SER A 283 -29.69 -3.89 -0.58
C SER A 283 -29.22 -5.31 -0.91
N VAL A 284 -27.92 -5.60 -0.90
CA VAL A 284 -27.41 -6.89 -1.40
C VAL A 284 -26.26 -7.39 -0.53
N SER A 285 -26.14 -8.71 -0.37
CA SER A 285 -24.99 -9.32 0.28
C SER A 285 -23.68 -9.04 -0.49
N ALA A 286 -22.54 -9.18 0.19
CA ALA A 286 -21.22 -9.06 -0.46
C ALA A 286 -21.08 -10.01 -1.66
N ASP A 287 -21.58 -11.25 -1.56
CA ASP A 287 -21.57 -12.22 -2.65
C ASP A 287 -22.46 -11.79 -3.83
N GLY A 288 -23.59 -11.15 -3.56
CA GLY A 288 -24.42 -10.61 -4.63
C GLY A 288 -23.74 -9.44 -5.35
N TRP A 289 -22.98 -8.60 -4.64
CA TRP A 289 -22.16 -7.56 -5.28
C TRP A 289 -21.00 -8.15 -6.10
N ARG A 290 -20.36 -9.23 -5.63
CA ARG A 290 -19.32 -9.96 -6.38
C ARG A 290 -19.85 -10.60 -7.66
N ALA A 291 -21.14 -10.94 -7.70
CA ALA A 291 -21.77 -11.54 -8.88
C ALA A 291 -22.12 -10.53 -9.98
N VAL A 292 -22.12 -9.22 -9.72
CA VAL A 292 -22.64 -8.19 -10.66
C VAL A 292 -21.94 -8.24 -12.02
N GLN A 293 -20.63 -8.46 -12.08
CA GLN A 293 -19.91 -8.55 -13.37
C GLN A 293 -20.37 -9.75 -14.21
N ALA A 294 -20.44 -10.95 -13.61
CA ALA A 294 -20.86 -12.17 -14.32
C ALA A 294 -22.31 -12.06 -14.83
N LEU A 295 -23.14 -11.39 -14.04
CA LEU A 295 -24.53 -11.11 -14.33
C LEU A 295 -24.71 -10.14 -15.51
N LEU A 296 -23.92 -9.06 -15.56
CA LEU A 296 -23.86 -8.15 -16.71
C LEU A 296 -23.40 -8.88 -17.98
N ASP A 297 -22.40 -9.75 -17.86
CA ASP A 297 -21.88 -10.53 -18.99
C ASP A 297 -22.90 -11.52 -19.55
N ALA A 298 -23.82 -12.01 -18.70
CA ALA A 298 -24.95 -12.84 -19.10
C ALA A 298 -26.12 -12.07 -19.76
N GLY A 299 -25.98 -10.76 -20.02
CA GLY A 299 -27.01 -9.93 -20.64
C GLY A 299 -28.24 -9.71 -19.74
N SER A 300 -28.05 -9.81 -18.42
CA SER A 300 -29.14 -9.69 -17.46
C SER A 300 -29.33 -8.23 -17.01
N ASP A 301 -29.79 -7.39 -17.93
CA ASP A 301 -30.05 -5.95 -17.72
C ASP A 301 -31.14 -5.69 -16.65
N ARG A 302 -31.88 -6.74 -16.29
CA ARG A 302 -33.06 -6.72 -15.41
C ARG A 302 -32.88 -7.53 -14.12
N LEU A 303 -31.65 -7.66 -13.62
CA LEU A 303 -31.45 -8.39 -12.38
C LEU A 303 -32.01 -7.63 -11.20
N ARG A 304 -32.97 -8.29 -10.54
CA ARG A 304 -33.44 -8.01 -9.21
C ARG A 304 -32.45 -8.67 -8.24
N LEU A 305 -31.51 -7.92 -7.68
CA LEU A 305 -30.75 -8.42 -6.54
C LEU A 305 -31.74 -8.49 -5.37
N ALA A 306 -31.96 -9.70 -4.84
CA ALA A 306 -32.93 -9.92 -3.77
C ALA A 306 -32.44 -9.20 -2.50
N THR A 307 -33.14 -8.13 -2.12
CA THR A 307 -32.95 -7.45 -0.84
C THR A 307 -33.99 -7.97 0.16
N ALA A 308 -33.81 -7.73 1.46
CA ALA A 308 -34.82 -8.07 2.47
C ALA A 308 -36.17 -7.32 2.26
N ASP A 309 -36.17 -6.21 1.52
CA ASP A 309 -37.32 -5.28 1.41
C ASP A 309 -37.73 -4.95 -0.05
N GLY A 310 -37.17 -5.62 -1.06
CA GLY A 310 -37.49 -5.32 -2.46
C GLY A 310 -36.42 -5.76 -3.46
N ALA A 311 -36.54 -5.28 -4.70
CA ALA A 311 -35.65 -5.63 -5.81
C ALA A 311 -34.85 -4.41 -6.27
N LEU A 312 -33.52 -4.51 -6.30
CA LEU A 312 -32.66 -3.48 -6.90
C LEU A 312 -32.33 -3.88 -8.34
N THR A 313 -32.68 -3.04 -9.32
CA THR A 313 -32.38 -3.26 -10.74
C THR A 313 -31.01 -2.67 -11.08
N ILE A 314 -30.12 -3.44 -11.71
CA ILE A 314 -28.81 -2.94 -12.20
C ILE A 314 -28.96 -1.71 -13.12
N ALA A 315 -30.11 -1.53 -13.77
CA ALA A 315 -30.47 -0.33 -14.54
C ALA A 315 -30.45 0.99 -13.73
N ASN A 316 -30.54 0.93 -12.38
CA ASN A 316 -30.45 2.09 -11.49
C ASN A 316 -29.04 2.31 -10.93
N LEU A 317 -28.09 1.40 -11.20
CA LEU A 317 -26.66 1.66 -11.01
C LEU A 317 -26.23 2.46 -12.24
N ALA A 318 -26.45 3.77 -12.18
CA ALA A 318 -26.21 4.65 -13.31
C ALA A 318 -24.74 4.48 -13.76
N PRO A 319 -24.48 4.34 -15.08
CA PRO A 319 -23.21 4.84 -15.57
C PRO A 319 -23.23 6.34 -15.25
N GLU A 320 -22.20 6.85 -14.59
CA GLU A 320 -22.13 8.30 -14.41
C GLU A 320 -21.99 8.96 -15.79
N ALA A 321 -22.68 10.10 -15.98
CA ALA A 321 -22.57 10.95 -17.15
C ALA A 321 -21.16 11.55 -17.30
#